data_AF-A0A2E0FM57-F1
#
_entry.id   AF-A0A2E0FM57-F1
#
_cell.length_a   1.000
_cell.length_b   1.000
_cell.length_c   1.000
_cell.angle_alpha   90.00
_cell.angle_beta   90.00
_cell.angle_gamma   90.00
#
_symmetry.space_group_name_H-M   'P 1'
#
loop_
_entity.id
_entity.type
_entity.pdbx_description
1 polymer ?
#
loop_
_entity_poly.entity_id
_entity_poly.type
_entity_poly.pdbx_seq_one_letter_code
_entity_poly.pdbx_strand_id
1 'polypeptide(L)'
;MKVHYQNLNSRAHCSKCKKSKALSDFHKDKSRPSGVQRYCKECKKKVDVHGSTEHVGKFLLYYLPKERYIGMTKNFKKRVQKHAENGKDVKYAFIILKTKRMKLAHLAETLFHMMGFKGFRY
;
A
#
# COMPACT_ATOMS: atom_id res chain seq x y z
N MET A 1 39.15 -13.01 -11.37
CA MET A 1 38.14 -13.08 -10.28
C MET A 1 38.26 -11.84 -9.40
N LYS A 2 37.30 -10.91 -9.41
CA LYS A 2 37.29 -9.77 -8.47
C LYS A 2 36.30 -10.08 -7.35
N VAL A 3 36.83 -10.52 -6.22
CA VAL A 3 36.08 -10.65 -4.96
C VAL A 3 35.75 -9.25 -4.45
N HIS A 4 34.51 -8.80 -4.64
CA HIS A 4 33.98 -7.62 -3.97
C HIS A 4 33.68 -7.97 -2.52
N TYR A 5 34.65 -7.79 -1.63
CA TYR A 5 34.44 -7.82 -0.19
C TYR A 5 33.66 -6.55 0.19
N GLN A 6 32.33 -6.59 0.11
CA GLN A 6 31.50 -5.47 0.56
C GLN A 6 31.57 -5.41 2.09
N ASN A 7 32.24 -4.35 2.58
CA ASN A 7 32.39 -3.94 3.96
C ASN A 7 31.24 -4.38 4.88
N LEU A 8 31.49 -5.41 5.69
CA LEU A 8 30.61 -5.92 6.76
C LEU A 8 30.33 -4.90 7.88
N ASN A 9 30.88 -3.68 7.79
CA ASN A 9 30.75 -2.64 8.82
C ASN A 9 30.19 -1.30 8.31
N SER A 10 29.69 -1.24 7.07
CA SER A 10 29.09 -0.01 6.55
C SER A 10 27.77 0.30 7.27
N ARG A 11 27.68 1.53 7.80
CA ARG A 11 26.48 2.07 8.46
C ARG A 11 25.84 3.16 7.60
N ALA A 12 24.52 3.25 7.62
CA ALA A 12 23.77 4.34 7.01
C ALA A 12 22.94 5.09 8.05
N HIS A 13 22.74 6.38 7.82
CA HIS A 13 21.93 7.23 8.67
C HIS A 13 20.46 7.16 8.25
N CYS A 14 19.57 6.83 9.20
CA CYS A 14 18.14 6.79 8.95
C CYS A 14 17.54 8.20 9.00
N SER A 15 16.95 8.67 7.90
CA SER A 15 16.35 10.01 7.81
C SER A 15 15.10 10.22 8.69
N LYS A 16 14.52 9.15 9.27
CA LYS A 16 13.33 9.22 10.13
C LYS A 16 13.65 9.20 11.62
N CYS A 17 14.39 8.19 12.09
CA CYS A 17 14.76 8.09 13.50
C CYS A 17 16.09 8.78 13.83
N LYS A 18 16.81 9.30 12.83
CA LYS A 18 18.09 9.99 12.99
C LYS A 18 19.16 9.14 13.72
N LYS A 19 19.09 7.81 13.57
CA LYS A 19 20.09 6.86 14.11
C LYS A 19 20.92 6.25 12.98
N SER A 20 22.21 6.05 13.24
CA SER A 20 23.11 5.29 12.36
C SER A 20 22.93 3.80 12.62
N LYS A 21 22.65 3.03 11.57
CA LYS A 21 22.37 1.58 11.64
C LYS A 21 23.14 0.83 10.56
N ALA A 22 23.26 -0.49 10.68
CA ALA A 22 23.94 -1.29 9.67
C ALA A 22 23.19 -1.21 8.33
N LEU A 23 23.88 -1.31 7.19
CA LEU A 23 23.22 -1.33 5.88
C LEU A 23 22.15 -2.45 5.77
N SER A 24 22.32 -3.55 6.49
CA SER A 24 21.35 -4.66 6.60
C SER A 24 20.02 -4.25 7.25
N ASP A 25 19.98 -3.16 8.03
CA ASP A 25 18.77 -2.59 8.62
C ASP A 25 17.95 -1.75 7.64
N PHE A 26 18.42 -1.60 6.41
CA PHE A 26 17.73 -0.86 5.34
C PHE A 26 17.28 -1.83 4.24
N HIS A 27 16.23 -1.48 3.50
CA HIS A 27 15.88 -2.21 2.29
C HIS A 27 16.80 -1.80 1.15
N LYS A 28 17.13 -2.75 0.27
CA LYS A 28 17.85 -2.48 -0.97
C LYS A 28 17.02 -1.55 -1.86
N ASP A 29 17.68 -0.57 -2.45
CA ASP A 29 17.07 0.41 -3.34
C ASP A 29 18.03 0.69 -4.50
N LYS A 30 17.81 -0.02 -5.61
CA LYS A 30 18.66 0.06 -6.80
C LYS A 30 18.56 1.42 -7.51
N SER A 31 17.52 2.19 -7.23
CA SER A 31 17.34 3.52 -7.83
C SER A 31 18.25 4.58 -7.21
N ARG A 32 18.93 4.26 -6.09
CA ARG A 32 19.71 5.23 -5.33
C ARG A 32 21.20 4.92 -5.39
N PRO A 33 22.07 5.94 -5.47
CA PRO A 33 23.52 5.74 -5.47
C PRO A 33 24.03 4.95 -4.26
N SER A 34 23.38 5.11 -3.10
CA SER A 34 23.71 4.38 -1.87
C SER A 34 23.32 2.91 -1.87
N GLY A 35 22.55 2.44 -2.87
CA GLY A 35 22.03 1.06 -2.96
C GLY A 35 21.00 0.67 -1.88
N VAL A 36 20.65 1.60 -0.97
CA VAL A 36 19.73 1.39 0.15
C VAL A 36 18.73 2.54 0.33
N GLN A 37 17.57 2.22 0.92
CA GLN A 37 16.52 3.20 1.24
C GLN A 37 16.98 4.27 2.25
N ARG A 38 16.26 5.40 2.29
CA ARG A 38 16.55 6.60 3.10
C ARG A 38 16.35 6.38 4.61
N TYR A 39 15.53 5.40 4.98
CA TYR A 39 15.16 5.11 6.35
C TYR A 39 15.17 3.60 6.60
N CYS A 40 15.37 3.21 7.85
CA CYS A 40 15.51 1.81 8.24
C CYS A 40 14.17 1.05 8.16
N LYS A 41 14.25 -0.29 8.14
CA LYS A 41 13.13 -1.24 8.11
C LYS A 41 12.11 -0.98 9.22
N GLU A 42 12.57 -0.68 10.43
CA GLU A 42 11.68 -0.34 11.54
C GLU A 42 10.89 0.95 11.30
N CYS A 43 11.57 2.01 10.85
CA CYS A 43 10.91 3.27 10.49
C CYS A 43 9.95 3.07 9.32
N LYS A 44 10.27 2.17 8.39
CA LYS A 44 9.38 1.78 7.30
C LYS A 44 8.12 1.10 7.82
N LYS A 45 8.23 0.13 8.72
CA LYS A 45 7.09 -0.56 9.35
C LYS A 45 6.11 0.41 10.03
N LYS A 46 6.61 1.48 10.66
CA LYS A 46 5.76 2.54 11.28
C LYS A 46 5.00 3.39 10.26
N VAL A 47 5.46 3.42 9.02
CA VAL A 47 4.88 4.24 7.93
C VAL A 47 3.98 3.38 7.04
N ASP A 48 4.32 2.11 6.87
CA ASP A 48 3.53 1.09 6.20
C ASP A 48 2.35 0.60 7.05
N VAL A 49 2.01 1.28 8.15
CA VAL A 49 0.75 1.06 8.85
C VAL A 49 -0.39 1.39 7.87
N HIS A 50 -0.94 0.35 7.28
CA HIS A 50 -1.95 0.43 6.24
C HIS A 50 -3.26 0.93 6.82
N GLY A 51 -3.56 2.22 6.61
CA GLY A 51 -4.92 2.75 6.75
C GLY A 51 -5.05 3.84 7.82
N SER A 52 -6.08 4.65 7.68
CA SER A 52 -6.49 5.61 8.72
C SER A 52 -6.84 4.86 10.01
N THR A 53 -6.57 5.46 11.16
CA THR A 53 -6.90 4.94 12.49
C THR A 53 -8.37 4.48 12.61
N GLU A 54 -9.26 5.09 11.83
CA GLU A 54 -10.69 4.77 11.75
C GLU A 54 -11.01 3.34 11.23
N HIS A 55 -10.17 2.77 10.37
CA HIS A 55 -10.44 1.49 9.67
C HIS A 55 -9.42 0.39 9.96
N VAL A 56 -8.67 0.48 11.06
CA VAL A 56 -7.65 -0.51 11.43
C VAL A 56 -8.25 -1.92 11.44
N GLY A 57 -7.69 -2.81 10.62
CA GLY A 57 -8.10 -4.21 10.50
C GLY A 57 -9.44 -4.44 9.79
N LYS A 58 -10.07 -3.41 9.21
CA LYS A 58 -11.31 -3.54 8.43
C LYS A 58 -11.02 -3.53 6.93
N PHE A 59 -11.77 -4.33 6.20
CA PHE A 59 -11.88 -4.30 4.74
C PHE A 59 -13.07 -3.42 4.36
N LEU A 60 -12.84 -2.53 3.40
CA LEU A 60 -13.80 -1.56 2.90
C LEU A 60 -14.17 -1.93 1.48
N LEU A 61 -15.44 -2.25 1.25
CA LEU A 61 -16.01 -2.34 -0.08
C LEU A 61 -16.45 -0.93 -0.49
N TYR A 62 -16.00 -0.45 -1.63
CA TYR A 62 -16.27 0.90 -2.10
C TYR A 62 -16.74 0.91 -3.55
N TYR A 63 -17.47 1.95 -3.92
CA TYR A 63 -18.08 2.09 -5.23
C TYR A 63 -17.79 3.47 -5.83
N LEU A 64 -17.50 3.48 -7.13
CA LEU A 64 -17.33 4.67 -7.96
C LEU A 64 -18.52 4.69 -8.93
N PRO A 65 -19.55 5.53 -8.69
CA PRO A 65 -20.80 5.49 -9.43
C PRO A 65 -20.67 5.68 -10.93
N LYS A 66 -19.91 6.71 -11.35
CA LYS A 66 -19.74 7.03 -12.77
C LYS A 66 -18.97 5.97 -13.55
N GLU A 67 -18.04 5.30 -12.87
CA GLU A 67 -17.26 4.22 -13.47
C GLU A 67 -17.99 2.87 -13.47
N ARG A 68 -19.10 2.79 -12.72
CA ARG A 68 -19.76 1.53 -12.33
C ARG A 68 -18.73 0.52 -11.79
N TYR A 69 -17.78 1.02 -11.01
CA TYR A 69 -16.64 0.25 -10.50
C TYR A 69 -16.84 -0.03 -9.02
N ILE A 70 -16.67 -1.30 -8.64
CA ILE A 70 -16.61 -1.72 -7.25
C ILE A 70 -15.23 -2.30 -6.94
N GLY A 71 -14.75 -2.08 -5.73
CA GLY A 71 -13.54 -2.74 -5.26
C GLY A 71 -13.47 -2.83 -3.75
N MET A 72 -12.52 -3.62 -3.26
CA MET A 72 -12.16 -3.61 -1.85
C MET A 72 -10.78 -3.00 -1.56
N THR A 73 -10.63 -2.44 -0.36
CA THR A 73 -9.35 -1.92 0.13
C THR A 73 -9.31 -1.85 1.65
N LYS A 74 -8.10 -1.81 2.22
CA LYS A 74 -7.87 -1.42 3.63
C LYS A 74 -7.59 0.08 3.78
N ASN A 75 -7.35 0.77 2.66
CA ASN A 75 -7.03 2.19 2.63
C ASN A 75 -7.81 2.89 1.51
N PHE A 76 -9.01 3.39 1.86
CA PHE A 76 -9.93 4.02 0.92
C PHE A 76 -9.32 5.24 0.25
N LYS A 77 -8.76 6.18 1.04
CA LYS A 77 -8.16 7.42 0.52
C LYS A 77 -7.07 7.15 -0.52
N LYS A 78 -6.09 6.30 -0.20
CA LYS A 78 -5.02 5.96 -1.15
C LYS A 78 -5.55 5.28 -2.42
N ARG A 79 -6.57 4.43 -2.27
CA ARG A 79 -7.14 3.68 -3.40
C ARG A 79 -7.96 4.58 -4.33
N VAL A 80 -8.73 5.50 -3.78
CA VAL A 80 -9.46 6.52 -4.55
C VAL A 80 -8.49 7.45 -5.26
N GLN A 81 -7.44 7.93 -4.58
CA GLN A 81 -6.39 8.73 -5.21
C GLN A 81 -5.75 7.99 -6.40
N LYS A 82 -5.38 6.72 -6.23
CA LYS A 82 -4.83 5.92 -7.32
C LYS A 82 -5.78 5.77 -8.50
N HIS A 83 -7.09 5.67 -8.26
CA HIS A 83 -8.07 5.65 -9.34
C HIS A 83 -8.15 6.99 -10.08
N ALA A 84 -8.10 8.11 -9.36
CA ALA A 84 -8.04 9.44 -9.97
C ALA A 84 -6.76 9.63 -10.82
N GLU A 85 -5.60 9.18 -10.31
CA GLU A 85 -4.32 9.19 -11.05
C GLU A 85 -4.38 8.33 -12.31
N ASN A 86 -5.18 7.26 -12.31
CA ASN A 86 -5.42 6.40 -13.47
C ASN A 86 -6.55 6.93 -14.38
N GLY A 87 -7.02 8.17 -14.18
CA GLY A 87 -8.01 8.82 -15.04
C GLY A 87 -9.47 8.41 -14.80
N LYS A 88 -9.79 7.75 -13.69
CA LYS A 88 -11.19 7.40 -13.35
C LYS A 88 -11.93 8.55 -12.69
N ASP A 89 -13.22 8.68 -12.95
CA ASP A 89 -14.06 9.62 -12.23
C ASP A 89 -14.36 9.10 -10.81
N VAL A 90 -13.76 9.77 -9.82
CA VAL A 90 -13.91 9.47 -8.40
C VAL A 90 -14.93 10.37 -7.71
N LYS A 91 -15.62 11.24 -8.45
CA LYS A 91 -16.65 12.12 -7.92
C LYS A 91 -17.77 11.26 -7.34
N TYR A 92 -18.09 11.50 -6.08
CA TYR A 92 -19.06 10.72 -5.29
C TYR A 92 -18.63 9.28 -5.00
N ALA A 93 -17.34 8.97 -4.93
CA ALA A 93 -16.89 7.67 -4.41
C ALA A 93 -17.31 7.51 -2.94
N PHE A 94 -17.94 6.38 -2.60
CA PHE A 94 -18.38 6.08 -1.23
C PHE A 94 -18.13 4.62 -0.83
N ILE A 95 -18.19 4.38 0.49
CA ILE A 95 -17.99 3.05 1.09
C ILE A 95 -19.37 2.38 1.24
N ILE A 96 -19.53 1.18 0.69
CA ILE A 96 -20.74 0.37 0.80
C ILE A 96 -20.74 -0.47 2.08
N LEU A 97 -19.61 -1.12 2.39
CA LEU A 97 -19.50 -2.07 3.50
C LEU A 97 -18.17 -1.92 4.23
N LYS A 98 -18.22 -1.97 5.56
CA LYS A 98 -17.05 -2.06 6.44
C LYS A 98 -17.12 -3.39 7.20
N THR A 99 -16.13 -4.27 7.04
CA THR A 99 -16.12 -5.56 7.74
C THR A 99 -14.73 -5.98 8.17
N LYS A 100 -14.61 -6.68 9.31
CA LYS A 100 -13.35 -7.35 9.71
C LYS A 100 -13.15 -8.68 8.98
N ARG A 101 -14.21 -9.25 8.40
CA ARG A 101 -14.19 -10.57 7.75
C ARG A 101 -13.78 -10.43 6.28
N MET A 102 -12.54 -10.77 5.97
CA MET A 102 -12.01 -10.72 4.60
C MET A 102 -12.86 -11.50 3.59
N LYS A 103 -13.26 -12.74 3.94
CA LYS A 103 -14.08 -13.59 3.07
C LYS A 103 -15.42 -12.94 2.71
N LEU A 104 -16.04 -12.23 3.66
CA LEU A 104 -17.30 -11.52 3.42
C LEU A 104 -17.11 -10.35 2.45
N ALA A 105 -16.06 -9.55 2.65
CA ALA A 105 -15.75 -8.46 1.72
C ALA A 105 -15.54 -9.00 0.29
N HIS A 106 -14.83 -10.13 0.16
CA HIS A 106 -14.52 -10.73 -1.12
C HIS A 106 -15.72 -11.38 -1.80
N LEU A 107 -16.57 -12.05 -1.03
CA LEU A 107 -17.84 -12.55 -1.54
C LEU A 107 -18.71 -11.39 -2.05
N ALA A 108 -18.84 -10.31 -1.28
CA ALA A 108 -19.63 -9.16 -1.70
C ALA A 108 -19.08 -8.52 -3.00
N GLU A 109 -17.78 -8.26 -3.09
CA GLU A 109 -17.14 -7.77 -4.31
C GLU A 109 -17.43 -8.69 -5.51
N THR A 110 -17.26 -10.01 -5.32
CA THR A 110 -17.51 -11.02 -6.36
C THR A 110 -18.96 -10.99 -6.85
N LEU A 111 -19.93 -10.89 -5.94
CA LEU A 111 -21.35 -10.80 -6.30
C LEU A 111 -21.64 -9.57 -7.16
N PHE A 112 -21.06 -8.41 -6.84
CA PHE A 112 -21.22 -7.22 -7.67
C PHE A 112 -20.55 -7.37 -9.04
N HIS A 113 -19.40 -8.04 -9.13
CA HIS A 113 -18.81 -8.37 -10.43
C HIS A 113 -19.71 -9.28 -11.26
N MET A 114 -20.35 -10.27 -10.64
CA MET A 114 -21.36 -11.11 -11.31
C MET A 114 -22.56 -10.30 -11.81
N MET A 115 -22.92 -9.21 -11.11
CA MET A 115 -23.93 -8.25 -11.55
C MET A 115 -23.42 -7.23 -12.59
N GLY A 116 -22.23 -7.45 -13.16
CA GLY A 116 -21.68 -6.63 -14.25
C GLY A 116 -20.94 -5.37 -13.80
N PHE A 117 -20.64 -5.22 -12.51
CA PHE A 117 -19.83 -4.08 -12.04
C PHE A 117 -18.36 -4.28 -12.39
N LYS A 118 -17.68 -3.23 -12.86
CA LYS A 118 -16.24 -3.26 -13.15
C LYS A 118 -15.46 -3.44 -11.84
N GLY A 119 -14.28 -4.07 -11.94
CA GLY A 119 -13.44 -4.41 -10.80
C GLY A 119 -11.96 -4.24 -11.05
N PHE A 120 -11.18 -4.56 -10.03
CA PHE A 120 -9.74 -4.74 -10.21
C PHE A 120 -9.51 -6.09 -10.91
N ARG A 121 -9.20 -6.06 -12.20
CA ARG A 121 -8.79 -7.25 -12.96
C ARG A 121 -7.28 -7.40 -12.80
N TYR A 122 -6.84 -8.59 -12.37
CA TYR A 122 -5.43 -8.99 -12.38
C TYR A 122 -4.95 -9.27 -13.80
#